data_AF-A0A9X3YZJ9-F1
#
_entry.id   AF-A0A9X3YZJ9-F1
#
_cell.length_a   1.000
_cell.length_b   1.000
_cell.length_c   1.000
_cell.angle_alpha   90.00
_cell.angle_beta   90.00
_cell.angle_gamma   90.00
#
_symmetry.space_group_name_H-M   'P 1'
#
loop_
_entity.id
_entity.type
_entity.pdbx_description
1 polymer ?
#
loop_
_entity_poly.entity_id
_entity_poly.type
_entity_poly.pdbx_seq_one_letter_code
_entity_poly.pdbx_strand_id
1 'polypeptide(L)'
;MRRPEAATPGVAPPANPQVLHGEPGGRAISGWRRFAAALALVSNGVLSALAHAQQPIVTEADVERARRDQPTITDEDIERARARYGQLPVEMPAASPRAPNLDALPVPLQDSAIDLGAVAEGYRLQAPVPAGLDEGPVLYLFVSLSMPEPALRRIIAQAAQARATVLIRGMSGGSLRQTAARLQALIGPHPVSIQIDPRPFEQFDIQRVPAFVLARPSANADCAGGSCPSGAAFVRATGDVSLDYALAHVQRTAPAWGPAAGMYLRRLEGRE
;
A
#
# COMPACT_ATOMS: atom_id res chain seq x y z
N MET A 1 -58.59 -60.74 2.12
CA MET A 1 -59.45 -59.86 2.94
C MET A 1 -58.63 -58.67 3.41
N ARG A 2 -59.12 -57.44 3.12
CA ARG A 2 -58.86 -56.11 3.74
C ARG A 2 -57.53 -55.90 4.51
N ARG A 3 -56.60 -55.06 4.03
CA ARG A 3 -56.50 -53.56 4.16
C ARG A 3 -55.37 -53.21 5.19
N PRO A 4 -54.90 -51.95 5.36
CA PRO A 4 -53.86 -51.30 4.55
C PRO A 4 -52.76 -50.57 5.36
N GLU A 5 -51.76 -50.09 4.61
CA GLU A 5 -51.11 -48.76 4.62
C GLU A 5 -51.05 -47.93 5.92
N ALA A 6 -49.80 -47.65 6.33
CA ALA A 6 -49.43 -46.80 7.46
C ALA A 6 -49.59 -45.31 7.11
N ALA A 7 -50.36 -44.61 7.93
CA ALA A 7 -50.54 -43.16 7.89
C ALA A 7 -49.51 -42.45 8.78
N THR A 8 -49.01 -41.33 8.25
CA THR A 8 -48.16 -40.30 8.85
C THR A 8 -48.78 -39.64 10.09
N PRO A 9 -47.97 -39.25 11.08
CA PRO A 9 -48.22 -38.06 11.90
C PRO A 9 -47.15 -37.00 11.57
N GLY A 10 -47.44 -35.72 11.39
CA GLY A 10 -48.33 -34.87 12.18
C GLY A 10 -47.47 -33.93 13.03
N VAL A 11 -47.09 -32.79 12.46
CA VAL A 11 -46.28 -31.72 13.08
C VAL A 11 -47.06 -31.06 14.23
N ALA A 12 -46.41 -30.86 15.38
CA ALA A 12 -46.86 -29.97 16.45
C ALA A 12 -45.64 -29.23 17.09
N PRO A 13 -45.78 -27.95 17.48
CA PRO A 13 -44.66 -27.06 17.84
C PRO A 13 -44.33 -27.08 19.35
N PRO A 14 -43.10 -26.72 19.76
CA PRO A 14 -42.83 -26.44 21.17
C PRO A 14 -43.15 -25.00 21.56
N ALA A 15 -43.75 -24.91 22.74
CA ALA A 15 -44.29 -23.73 23.40
C ALA A 15 -43.23 -22.79 23.99
N ASN A 16 -43.63 -21.54 24.11
CA ASN A 16 -42.96 -20.40 24.75
C ASN A 16 -43.29 -20.37 26.25
N PRO A 17 -42.32 -20.16 27.17
CA PRO A 17 -42.63 -19.81 28.56
C PRO A 17 -42.63 -18.29 28.80
N GLN A 18 -43.71 -17.84 29.41
CA GLN A 18 -44.00 -16.46 29.87
C GLN A 18 -43.05 -16.01 30.99
N VAL A 19 -42.56 -14.76 30.96
CA VAL A 19 -43.04 -13.58 31.71
C VAL A 19 -43.50 -13.86 33.14
N LEU A 20 -42.70 -13.41 34.12
CA LEU A 20 -43.11 -13.20 35.50
C LEU A 20 -42.76 -11.77 35.91
N HIS A 21 -43.81 -11.00 36.18
CA HIS A 21 -43.79 -9.68 36.82
C HIS A 21 -43.47 -9.81 38.31
N GLY A 22 -42.74 -8.83 38.85
CA GLY A 22 -42.48 -8.67 40.29
C GLY A 22 -41.74 -7.38 40.63
N GLU A 23 -42.42 -6.24 40.54
CA GLU A 23 -42.19 -5.04 41.37
C GLU A 23 -43.05 -5.20 42.66
N PRO A 24 -42.87 -4.45 43.78
CA PRO A 24 -42.30 -3.09 43.88
C PRO A 24 -41.40 -2.83 45.12
N GLY A 25 -40.72 -1.68 45.18
CA GLY A 25 -40.06 -1.26 46.43
C GLY A 25 -39.18 -0.02 46.33
N GLY A 26 -39.79 1.16 46.51
CA GLY A 26 -39.17 2.46 46.26
C GLY A 26 -37.91 2.83 47.05
N ARG A 27 -37.11 3.71 46.44
CA ARG A 27 -36.54 4.88 47.10
C ARG A 27 -36.15 5.93 46.06
N ALA A 28 -36.91 7.01 46.07
CA ALA A 28 -36.63 8.24 45.35
C ALA A 28 -35.42 8.94 45.99
N ILE A 29 -34.46 9.35 45.16
CA ILE A 29 -33.53 10.43 45.49
C ILE A 29 -33.67 11.51 44.43
N SER A 30 -34.19 12.62 44.93
CA SER A 30 -34.46 13.90 44.32
C SER A 30 -33.18 14.71 44.10
N GLY A 31 -33.16 15.46 42.99
CA GLY A 31 -32.47 16.75 42.95
C GLY A 31 -31.55 16.90 41.75
N TRP A 32 -32.00 17.70 40.78
CA TRP A 32 -31.26 18.86 40.26
C TRP A 32 -32.10 19.54 39.17
N ARG A 33 -32.96 20.46 39.62
CA ARG A 33 -33.44 21.59 38.82
C ARG A 33 -33.12 22.85 39.62
N ARG A 34 -32.83 23.94 38.88
CA ARG A 34 -32.34 25.28 39.27
C ARG A 34 -30.81 25.31 39.13
N PHE A 35 -30.21 26.04 38.19
CA PHE A 35 -30.41 27.46 37.93
C PHE A 35 -30.29 27.81 36.43
N ALA A 36 -31.17 28.69 35.97
CA ALA A 36 -31.04 29.44 34.73
C ALA A 36 -30.77 30.92 35.08
N ALA A 37 -30.01 31.61 34.21
CA ALA A 37 -29.66 33.05 34.17
C ALA A 37 -28.67 33.55 35.25
N ALA A 38 -27.71 34.47 35.01
CA ALA A 38 -27.58 35.51 33.98
C ALA A 38 -26.10 35.93 33.75
N LEU A 39 -25.90 36.67 32.66
CA LEU A 39 -24.72 37.32 32.06
C LEU A 39 -23.69 38.01 33.01
N ALA A 40 -22.40 37.92 32.67
CA ALA A 40 -21.45 39.06 32.72
C ALA A 40 -20.22 38.80 31.83
N LEU A 41 -19.91 39.77 30.95
CA LEU A 41 -18.75 39.83 30.08
C LEU A 41 -17.43 39.89 30.88
N VAL A 42 -16.40 39.13 30.45
CA VAL A 42 -15.01 39.63 30.38
C VAL A 42 -14.34 38.99 29.16
N SER A 43 -14.16 39.80 28.14
CA SER A 43 -13.25 39.58 27.03
C SER A 43 -11.80 39.68 27.50
N ASN A 44 -10.99 38.64 27.30
CA ASN A 44 -9.55 38.80 27.13
C ASN A 44 -9.06 37.78 26.11
N GLY A 45 -8.65 38.31 24.95
CA GLY A 45 -8.16 37.55 23.83
C GLY A 45 -6.74 37.07 24.06
N VAL A 46 -6.51 35.79 23.75
CA VAL A 46 -5.21 35.27 23.34
C VAL A 46 -5.42 34.68 21.96
N LEU A 47 -5.19 35.49 20.93
CA LEU A 47 -5.11 35.03 19.55
C LEU A 47 -3.78 34.26 19.39
N SER A 48 -3.83 32.94 19.56
CA SER A 48 -2.79 32.07 19.02
C SER A 48 -3.09 31.82 17.54
N ALA A 49 -2.32 32.48 16.67
CA ALA A 49 -2.36 32.25 15.24
C ALA A 49 -1.75 30.87 14.91
N LEU A 50 -2.60 29.86 14.72
CA LEU A 50 -2.22 28.62 14.06
C LEU A 50 -2.26 28.85 12.55
N ALA A 51 -1.10 29.19 11.99
CA ALA A 51 -0.88 29.24 10.55
C ALA A 51 -0.97 27.81 9.97
N HIS A 52 -2.15 27.43 9.50
CA HIS A 52 -2.32 26.24 8.67
C HIS A 52 -1.79 26.60 7.28
N ALA A 53 -0.70 25.95 6.87
CA ALA A 53 -0.25 25.98 5.48
C ALA A 53 -1.23 25.16 4.64
N GLN A 54 -2.39 25.74 4.33
CA GLN A 54 -3.28 25.27 3.28
C GLN A 54 -2.50 25.39 1.97
N GLN A 55 -2.15 24.27 1.35
CA GLN A 55 -1.74 24.27 -0.06
C GLN A 55 -2.93 24.84 -0.85
N PRO A 56 -2.79 25.98 -1.56
CA PRO A 56 -3.92 26.60 -2.22
C PRO A 56 -4.47 25.63 -3.27
N ILE A 57 -5.71 25.20 -3.06
CA ILE A 57 -6.46 24.44 -4.06
C ILE A 57 -6.60 25.40 -5.25
N VAL A 58 -5.91 25.11 -6.35
CA VAL A 58 -5.96 25.92 -7.57
C VAL A 58 -7.40 25.89 -8.08
N THR A 59 -8.11 27.01 -7.93
CA THR A 59 -9.50 27.10 -8.39
C THR A 59 -9.54 27.51 -9.85
N GLU A 60 -10.63 27.19 -10.55
CA GLU A 60 -10.85 27.63 -11.93
C GLU A 60 -10.69 29.15 -12.09
N ALA A 61 -11.05 29.92 -11.05
CA ALA A 61 -10.87 31.36 -11.02
C ALA A 61 -9.40 31.79 -10.95
N ASP A 62 -8.53 30.99 -10.32
CA ASP A 62 -7.08 31.24 -10.27
C ASP A 62 -6.41 30.89 -11.59
N VAL A 63 -6.90 29.84 -12.27
CA VAL A 63 -6.47 29.47 -13.63
C VAL A 63 -6.85 30.57 -14.63
N GLU A 64 -8.06 31.11 -14.54
CA GLU A 64 -8.53 32.19 -15.42
C GLU A 64 -7.78 33.51 -15.16
N ARG A 65 -7.46 33.82 -13.90
CA ARG A 65 -6.62 34.98 -13.56
C ARG A 65 -5.21 34.84 -14.15
N ALA A 66 -4.59 33.66 -14.02
CA ALA A 66 -3.28 33.40 -14.59
C ALA A 66 -3.25 33.43 -16.13
N ARG A 67 -4.35 33.02 -16.79
CA ARG A 67 -4.50 33.13 -18.25
C ARG A 67 -4.56 34.58 -18.72
N ARG A 68 -5.18 35.49 -17.96
CA ARG A 68 -5.24 36.93 -18.30
C ARG A 68 -3.91 37.65 -18.12
N ASP A 69 -3.12 37.20 -17.15
CA ASP A 69 -1.83 37.82 -16.82
C ASP A 69 -0.66 37.30 -17.68
N GLN A 70 -0.87 36.23 -18.47
CA GLN A 70 0.15 35.73 -19.40
C GLN A 70 0.15 36.52 -20.72
N PRO A 71 1.25 37.22 -21.06
CA PRO A 71 1.35 37.88 -22.35
C PRO A 71 1.34 36.83 -23.46
N THR A 72 0.44 36.98 -24.44
CA THR A 72 0.44 36.13 -25.63
C THR A 72 1.62 36.56 -26.51
N ILE A 73 2.64 35.72 -26.59
CA ILE A 73 3.82 35.97 -27.44
C ILE A 73 3.38 35.88 -28.90
N THR A 74 3.50 36.98 -29.65
CA THR A 74 3.15 37.01 -31.08
C THR A 74 4.33 36.64 -31.96
N ASP A 75 4.07 36.27 -33.22
CA ASP A 75 5.14 35.97 -34.19
C ASP A 75 6.09 37.16 -34.40
N GLU A 76 5.58 38.40 -34.31
CA GLU A 76 6.41 39.61 -34.37
C GLU A 76 7.35 39.72 -33.15
N ASP A 77 6.92 39.30 -31.96
CA ASP A 77 7.79 39.29 -30.77
C ASP A 77 8.91 38.26 -30.91
N ILE A 78 8.60 37.11 -31.52
CA ILE A 78 9.57 36.06 -31.84
C ILE A 78 10.59 36.57 -32.86
N GLU A 79 10.14 37.23 -33.93
CA GLU A 79 11.04 37.81 -34.93
C GLU A 79 11.87 38.96 -34.37
N ARG A 80 11.29 39.82 -33.53
CA ARG A 80 12.00 40.91 -32.85
C ARG A 80 13.07 40.37 -31.90
N ALA A 81 12.78 39.27 -31.19
CA ALA A 81 13.78 38.59 -30.36
C ALA A 81 14.88 37.95 -31.20
N ARG A 82 14.55 37.30 -32.32
CA ARG A 82 15.53 36.74 -33.26
C ARG A 82 16.40 37.82 -33.91
N ALA A 83 15.84 38.96 -34.29
CA ALA A 83 16.61 40.07 -34.83
C ALA A 83 17.54 40.68 -33.77
N ARG A 84 17.07 40.79 -32.52
CA ARG A 84 17.84 41.38 -31.42
C ARG A 84 18.95 40.48 -30.88
N TYR A 85 18.73 39.17 -30.84
CA TYR A 85 19.63 38.22 -30.17
C TYR A 85 20.21 37.14 -31.10
N GLY A 86 19.66 36.96 -32.30
CA GLY A 86 20.12 35.95 -33.25
C GLY A 86 21.40 36.33 -34.00
N GLN A 87 21.83 37.59 -33.91
CA GLN A 87 23.05 38.09 -34.56
C GLN A 87 24.09 38.64 -33.59
N LEU A 88 23.97 38.39 -32.28
CA LEU A 88 25.13 38.61 -31.41
C LEU A 88 26.24 37.71 -31.95
N PRO A 89 27.38 38.27 -32.41
CA PRO A 89 28.55 37.46 -32.63
C PRO A 89 28.81 36.84 -31.26
N VAL A 90 28.60 35.53 -31.14
CA VAL A 90 29.29 34.79 -30.10
C VAL A 90 30.74 34.82 -30.56
N GLU A 91 31.40 35.96 -30.31
CA GLU A 91 32.83 36.06 -30.32
C GLU A 91 33.25 35.17 -29.16
N MET A 92 33.35 33.87 -29.44
CA MET A 92 33.96 32.91 -28.53
C MET A 92 35.35 33.50 -28.26
N PRO A 93 35.63 34.00 -27.04
CA PRO A 93 36.98 34.46 -26.76
C PRO A 93 37.89 33.29 -27.08
N ALA A 94 38.93 33.53 -27.90
CA ALA A 94 39.90 32.52 -28.27
C ALA A 94 40.27 31.72 -27.01
N ALA A 95 40.14 30.40 -27.11
CA ALA A 95 40.28 29.49 -26.00
C ALA A 95 41.46 29.91 -25.11
N SER A 96 41.17 30.24 -23.85
CA SER A 96 42.23 30.60 -22.91
C SER A 96 43.25 29.46 -22.87
N PRO A 97 44.57 29.72 -22.93
CA PRO A 97 45.60 28.67 -22.98
C PRO A 97 45.68 27.80 -21.71
N ARG A 98 44.74 27.96 -20.77
CA ARG A 98 44.57 27.19 -19.53
C ARG A 98 43.28 26.36 -19.48
N ALA A 99 42.45 26.36 -20.53
CA ALA A 99 41.33 25.44 -20.58
C ALA A 99 41.87 23.99 -20.72
N PRO A 100 41.44 23.04 -19.88
CA PRO A 100 41.78 21.63 -20.07
C PRO A 100 41.28 21.20 -21.45
N ASN A 101 42.14 20.48 -22.18
CA ASN A 101 41.83 20.02 -23.53
C ASN A 101 40.68 19.00 -23.47
N LEU A 102 39.47 19.46 -23.81
CA LEU A 102 38.25 18.64 -23.83
C LEU A 102 38.33 17.53 -24.89
N ASP A 103 39.11 17.73 -25.95
CA ASP A 103 39.34 16.74 -27.01
C ASP A 103 40.32 15.63 -26.59
N ALA A 104 41.02 15.82 -25.47
CA ALA A 104 41.94 14.83 -24.88
C ALA A 104 41.33 14.10 -23.68
N LEU A 105 40.01 14.20 -23.48
CA LEU A 105 39.35 13.39 -22.47
C LEU A 105 39.42 11.91 -22.88
N PRO A 106 39.78 11.01 -21.95
CA PRO A 106 39.72 9.58 -22.20
C PRO A 106 38.30 9.20 -22.62
N VAL A 107 38.14 8.81 -23.88
CA VAL A 107 36.86 8.31 -24.39
C VAL A 107 36.56 7.02 -23.64
N PRO A 108 35.35 6.85 -23.07
CA PRO A 108 34.99 5.61 -22.40
C PRO A 108 35.20 4.42 -23.35
N LEU A 109 35.83 3.35 -22.85
CA LEU A 109 36.10 2.10 -23.60
C LEU A 109 34.84 1.35 -24.07
N GLN A 110 33.65 1.91 -23.80
CA GLN A 110 32.35 1.36 -24.13
C GLN A 110 31.67 2.34 -25.08
N ASP A 111 31.96 2.22 -26.38
CA ASP A 111 31.34 3.02 -27.45
C ASP A 111 29.97 2.43 -27.87
N SER A 112 29.51 1.38 -27.20
CA SER A 112 28.19 0.83 -27.44
C SER A 112 27.16 1.79 -26.85
N ALA A 113 26.43 2.49 -27.73
CA ALA A 113 25.17 3.12 -27.40
C ALA A 113 24.35 2.13 -26.57
N ILE A 114 24.14 2.45 -25.30
CA ILE A 114 23.35 1.61 -24.41
C ILE A 114 21.95 1.58 -25.00
N ASP A 115 21.53 0.41 -25.51
CA ASP A 115 20.17 0.21 -25.98
C ASP A 115 19.24 0.25 -24.77
N LEU A 116 18.66 1.42 -24.54
CA LEU A 116 17.72 1.66 -23.45
C LEU A 116 16.51 0.72 -23.55
N GLY A 117 16.13 0.27 -24.75
CA GLY A 117 15.08 -0.71 -24.97
C GLY A 117 15.49 -2.10 -24.48
N ALA A 118 16.69 -2.56 -24.80
CA ALA A 118 17.22 -3.83 -24.30
C ALA A 118 17.42 -3.80 -22.78
N VAL A 119 17.86 -2.67 -22.21
CA VAL A 119 17.93 -2.48 -20.76
C VAL A 119 16.53 -2.50 -20.15
N ALA A 120 15.56 -1.75 -20.71
CA ALA A 120 14.19 -1.74 -20.23
C ALA A 120 13.53 -3.13 -20.28
N GLU A 121 13.77 -3.91 -21.33
CA GLU A 121 13.31 -5.30 -21.40
C GLU A 121 14.02 -6.19 -20.38
N GLY A 122 15.32 -6.01 -20.17
CA GLY A 122 16.05 -6.65 -19.07
C GLY A 122 15.40 -6.36 -17.71
N TYR A 123 15.02 -5.11 -17.44
CA TYR A 123 14.29 -4.74 -16.23
C TYR A 123 12.85 -5.25 -16.21
N ARG A 124 12.14 -5.41 -17.34
CA ARG A 124 10.81 -6.06 -17.37
C ARG A 124 10.89 -7.54 -17.02
N LEU A 125 11.97 -8.22 -17.38
CA LEU A 125 12.22 -9.62 -17.03
C LEU A 125 12.75 -9.78 -15.59
N GLN A 126 13.50 -8.79 -15.08
CA GLN A 126 14.15 -8.82 -13.77
C GLN A 126 13.28 -8.22 -12.65
N ALA A 127 12.49 -7.21 -12.96
CA ALA A 127 11.52 -6.67 -12.04
C ALA A 127 10.38 -7.68 -11.94
N PRO A 128 10.00 -8.10 -10.73
CA PRO A 128 8.68 -8.64 -10.51
C PRO A 128 7.70 -7.47 -10.61
N VAL A 129 7.57 -6.85 -11.78
CA VAL A 129 6.28 -6.31 -12.16
C VAL A 129 5.44 -7.56 -12.28
N PRO A 130 4.38 -7.75 -11.47
CA PRO A 130 3.56 -8.94 -11.59
C PRO A 130 2.79 -8.84 -12.92
N ALA A 131 3.47 -9.15 -14.02
CA ALA A 131 2.88 -9.23 -15.35
C ALA A 131 1.89 -10.40 -15.30
N GLY A 132 0.61 -10.06 -15.18
CA GLY A 132 -0.51 -11.01 -15.09
C GLY A 132 -1.32 -10.99 -13.79
N LEU A 133 -1.12 -10.04 -12.86
CA LEU A 133 -1.97 -9.87 -11.65
C LEU A 133 -2.88 -8.62 -11.69
N ASP A 134 -3.06 -7.98 -12.84
CA ASP A 134 -3.75 -6.68 -12.92
C ASP A 134 -5.24 -6.70 -12.53
N GLU A 135 -5.84 -7.87 -12.29
CA GLU A 135 -7.24 -7.99 -11.83
C GLU A 135 -7.42 -8.89 -10.58
N GLY A 136 -6.35 -9.50 -10.08
CA GLY A 136 -6.41 -10.54 -9.05
C GLY A 136 -5.94 -10.08 -7.66
N PRO A 137 -6.51 -10.60 -6.56
CA PRO A 137 -6.01 -10.32 -5.22
C PRO A 137 -4.53 -10.71 -5.06
N VAL A 138 -3.73 -9.83 -4.48
CA VAL A 138 -2.28 -9.99 -4.26
C VAL A 138 -2.02 -10.56 -2.86
N LEU A 139 -1.10 -11.52 -2.78
CA LEU A 139 -0.66 -12.13 -1.53
C LEU A 139 0.71 -11.61 -1.11
N TYR A 140 0.76 -11.02 0.09
CA TYR A 140 1.96 -10.49 0.73
C TYR A 140 2.32 -11.28 1.99
N LEU A 141 3.61 -11.53 2.17
CA LEU A 141 4.16 -12.17 3.37
C LEU A 141 5.14 -11.23 4.06
N PHE A 142 4.81 -10.81 5.26
CA PHE A 142 5.59 -9.88 6.06
C PHE A 142 6.51 -10.65 7.00
N VAL A 143 7.81 -10.41 6.88
CA VAL A 143 8.84 -11.07 7.68
C VAL A 143 9.89 -10.07 8.20
N SER A 144 10.67 -10.53 9.18
CA SER A 144 11.86 -9.84 9.65
C SER A 144 13.07 -10.76 9.58
N LEU A 145 14.23 -10.21 9.23
CA LEU A 145 15.51 -10.94 9.26
C LEU A 145 15.96 -11.33 10.68
N SER A 146 15.31 -10.80 11.72
CA SER A 146 15.53 -11.26 13.10
C SER A 146 14.81 -12.57 13.44
N MET A 147 13.92 -13.06 12.57
CA MET A 147 13.26 -14.35 12.76
C MET A 147 14.26 -15.52 12.68
N PRO A 148 13.94 -16.67 13.31
CA PRO A 148 14.74 -17.88 13.17
C PRO A 148 14.88 -18.29 11.69
N GLU A 149 16.11 -18.63 11.30
CA GLU A 149 16.43 -19.00 9.91
C GLU A 149 15.58 -20.17 9.37
N PRO A 150 15.29 -21.25 10.12
CA PRO A 150 14.42 -22.31 9.63
C PRO A 150 13.00 -21.83 9.28
N ALA A 151 12.46 -20.90 10.06
CA ALA A 151 11.14 -20.33 9.80
C ALA A 151 11.15 -19.45 8.54
N LEU A 152 12.19 -18.63 8.35
CA LEU A 152 12.36 -17.82 7.14
C LEU A 152 12.49 -18.68 5.88
N ARG A 153 13.29 -19.76 5.92
CA ARG A 153 13.45 -20.68 4.78
C ARG A 153 12.12 -21.33 4.39
N ARG A 154 11.33 -21.78 5.37
CA ARG A 154 9.99 -22.32 5.13
C ARG A 154 9.08 -21.29 4.47
N ILE A 155 9.03 -20.08 5.00
CA ILE A 155 8.19 -19.00 4.47
C ILE A 155 8.59 -18.64 3.03
N ILE A 156 9.88 -18.53 2.74
CA ILE A 156 10.39 -18.24 1.39
C ILE A 156 10.01 -19.34 0.40
N ALA A 157 10.15 -20.61 0.79
CA ALA A 157 9.74 -21.74 -0.05
C ALA A 157 8.23 -21.71 -0.35
N GLN A 158 7.39 -21.45 0.66
CA GLN A 158 5.94 -21.34 0.48
C GLN A 158 5.56 -20.10 -0.36
N ALA A 159 6.26 -18.98 -0.20
CA ALA A 159 6.04 -17.78 -1.00
C ALA A 159 6.38 -18.01 -2.47
N ALA A 160 7.49 -18.70 -2.76
CA ALA A 160 7.89 -19.06 -4.12
C ALA A 160 6.82 -19.94 -4.79
N GLN A 161 6.34 -20.97 -4.08
CA GLN A 161 5.25 -21.83 -4.57
C GLN A 161 3.97 -21.03 -4.83
N ALA A 162 3.56 -20.17 -3.90
CA ALA A 162 2.36 -19.36 -4.03
C ALA A 162 2.50 -18.19 -5.03
N ARG A 163 3.69 -17.93 -5.56
CA ARG A 163 4.04 -16.70 -6.31
C ARG A 163 3.69 -15.42 -5.55
N ALA A 164 3.91 -15.45 -4.24
CA ALA A 164 3.63 -14.34 -3.35
C ALA A 164 4.83 -13.40 -3.21
N THR A 165 4.56 -12.16 -2.80
CA THR A 165 5.63 -11.17 -2.54
C THR A 165 5.99 -11.16 -1.07
N VAL A 166 7.27 -11.35 -0.76
CA VAL A 166 7.81 -11.27 0.59
C VAL A 166 8.26 -9.84 0.87
N LEU A 167 7.75 -9.26 1.94
CA LEU A 167 8.05 -7.91 2.40
C LEU A 167 8.88 -7.99 3.68
N ILE A 168 10.01 -7.29 3.68
CA ILE A 168 10.96 -7.30 4.78
C ILE A 168 11.06 -5.92 5.38
N ARG A 169 10.93 -5.87 6.71
CA ARG A 169 11.19 -4.65 7.47
C ARG A 169 12.66 -4.58 7.89
N GLY A 170 13.30 -3.49 7.52
CA GLY A 170 14.65 -3.15 7.97
C GLY A 170 15.76 -3.92 7.27
N MET A 171 16.98 -3.74 7.78
CA MET A 171 18.19 -4.30 7.22
C MET A 171 18.93 -5.12 8.30
N SER A 172 19.57 -6.22 7.88
CA SER A 172 20.48 -6.96 8.74
C SER A 172 21.64 -6.04 9.15
N GLY A 173 21.79 -5.80 10.45
CA GLY A 173 22.87 -4.98 11.00
C GLY A 173 22.95 -3.55 10.44
N GLY A 174 21.86 -3.00 9.90
CA GLY A 174 21.86 -1.67 9.26
C GLY A 174 22.60 -1.60 7.92
N SER A 175 22.99 -2.74 7.33
CA SER A 175 23.77 -2.80 6.09
C SER A 175 22.99 -3.47 4.96
N LEU A 176 22.82 -2.76 3.84
CA LEU A 176 22.23 -3.33 2.62
C LEU A 176 23.05 -4.50 2.08
N ARG A 177 24.38 -4.41 2.13
CA ARG A 177 25.27 -5.48 1.65
C ARG A 177 25.10 -6.75 2.47
N GLN A 178 25.10 -6.62 3.80
CA GLN A 178 24.89 -7.77 4.68
C GLN A 178 23.48 -8.36 4.49
N THR A 179 22.48 -7.50 4.29
CA THR A 179 21.12 -7.92 4.00
C THR A 179 21.04 -8.71 2.70
N ALA A 180 21.64 -8.22 1.62
CA ALA A 180 21.67 -8.89 0.34
C ALA A 180 22.35 -10.26 0.43
N ALA A 181 23.52 -10.34 1.07
CA ALA A 181 24.25 -11.61 1.25
C ALA A 181 23.41 -12.64 2.05
N ARG A 182 22.77 -12.20 3.13
CA ARG A 182 21.92 -13.06 3.95
C ARG A 182 20.68 -13.52 3.19
N LEU A 183 20.05 -12.63 2.41
CA LEU A 183 18.91 -12.97 1.57
C LEU A 183 19.29 -13.97 0.48
N GLN A 184 20.42 -13.78 -0.20
CA GLN A 184 20.93 -14.72 -1.19
C GLN A 184 21.10 -16.13 -0.61
N ALA A 185 21.65 -16.24 0.61
CA ALA A 185 21.80 -17.52 1.31
C ALA A 185 20.45 -18.16 1.74
N LEU A 186 19.42 -17.35 1.99
CA LEU A 186 18.09 -17.81 2.40
C LEU A 186 17.21 -18.22 1.21
N ILE A 187 17.21 -17.42 0.14
CA ILE A 187 16.42 -17.63 -1.07
C ILE A 187 16.90 -18.88 -1.82
N GLY A 188 18.23 -19.04 -1.96
CA GLY A 188 18.80 -20.11 -2.75
C GLY A 188 18.28 -20.08 -4.20
N PRO A 189 17.79 -21.21 -4.76
CA PRO A 189 17.32 -21.29 -6.15
C PRO A 189 15.85 -20.86 -6.34
N HIS A 190 15.15 -20.44 -5.28
CA HIS A 190 13.71 -20.20 -5.37
C HIS A 190 13.40 -18.86 -6.07
N PRO A 191 12.57 -18.85 -7.13
CA PRO A 191 12.12 -17.61 -7.75
C PRO A 191 11.04 -16.96 -6.87
N VAL A 192 11.45 -16.08 -5.95
CA VAL A 192 10.54 -15.34 -5.06
C VAL A 192 10.78 -13.84 -5.19
N SER A 193 9.70 -13.07 -5.23
CA SER A 193 9.76 -11.61 -5.18
C SER A 193 9.97 -11.16 -3.73
N ILE A 194 11.10 -10.50 -3.45
CA ILE A 194 11.42 -9.95 -2.13
C ILE A 194 11.63 -8.45 -2.23
N GLN A 195 10.97 -7.69 -1.35
CA GLN A 195 11.13 -6.24 -1.27
C GLN A 195 11.44 -5.79 0.16
N ILE A 196 12.32 -4.80 0.28
CA ILE A 196 12.64 -4.12 1.54
C ILE A 196 11.90 -2.79 1.53
N ASP A 197 10.64 -2.80 1.97
CA ASP A 197 9.77 -1.61 2.00
C ASP A 197 9.04 -1.55 3.35
N PRO A 198 9.24 -0.50 4.16
CA PRO A 198 8.51 -0.33 5.41
C PRO A 198 7.05 0.12 5.21
N ARG A 199 6.69 0.75 4.08
CA ARG A 199 5.37 1.37 3.90
C ARG A 199 4.21 0.37 3.97
N PRO A 200 4.28 -0.82 3.35
CA PRO A 200 3.21 -1.81 3.48
C PRO A 200 3.00 -2.31 4.93
N PHE A 201 4.03 -2.29 5.77
CA PHE A 201 3.88 -2.67 7.19
C PHE A 201 2.98 -1.70 7.92
N GLU A 202 3.11 -0.40 7.63
CA GLU A 202 2.25 0.64 8.19
C GLU A 202 0.84 0.59 7.58
N GLN A 203 0.77 0.40 6.25
CA GLN A 203 -0.48 0.34 5.51
C GLN A 203 -1.44 -0.76 5.99
N PHE A 204 -0.91 -1.95 6.28
CA PHE A 204 -1.70 -3.09 6.76
C PHE A 204 -1.64 -3.27 8.29
N ASP A 205 -1.10 -2.28 9.01
CA ASP A 205 -0.94 -2.26 10.47
C ASP A 205 -0.22 -3.51 11.02
N ILE A 206 0.85 -3.95 10.35
CA ILE A 206 1.59 -5.16 10.72
C ILE A 206 2.55 -4.86 11.88
N GLN A 207 2.06 -5.08 13.10
CA GLN A 207 2.83 -4.91 14.34
C GLN A 207 3.67 -6.12 14.72
N ARG A 208 3.33 -7.31 14.21
CA ARG A 208 4.01 -8.57 14.52
C ARG A 208 4.26 -9.36 13.25
N VAL A 209 5.42 -10.01 13.20
CA VAL A 209 5.82 -10.92 12.13
C VAL A 209 6.05 -12.33 12.68
N PRO A 210 5.83 -13.39 11.89
CA PRO A 210 5.35 -13.34 10.50
C PRO A 210 3.86 -12.98 10.40
N ALA A 211 3.51 -12.35 9.27
CA ALA A 211 2.13 -12.04 8.93
C ALA A 211 1.85 -12.25 7.44
N PHE A 212 0.62 -12.60 7.11
CA PHE A 212 0.13 -12.87 5.77
C PHE A 212 -0.99 -11.90 5.47
N VAL A 213 -0.95 -11.24 4.31
CA VAL A 213 -1.99 -10.31 3.89
C VAL A 213 -2.45 -10.67 2.50
N LEU A 214 -3.76 -10.82 2.35
CA LEU A 214 -4.40 -10.95 1.05
C LEU A 214 -5.14 -9.65 0.77
N ALA A 215 -4.76 -8.97 -0.31
CA ALA A 215 -5.15 -7.60 -0.61
C ALA A 215 -5.75 -7.52 -2.01
N ARG A 216 -6.72 -6.63 -2.21
CA ARG A 216 -7.19 -6.30 -3.56
C ARG A 216 -6.15 -5.40 -4.26
N PRO A 217 -6.08 -5.36 -5.60
CA PRO A 217 -5.16 -4.47 -6.34
C PRO A 217 -5.29 -2.97 -6.05
N SER A 218 -6.41 -2.54 -5.44
CA SER A 218 -6.63 -1.16 -5.00
C SER A 218 -6.23 -0.89 -3.55
N ALA A 219 -5.88 -1.93 -2.79
CA ALA A 219 -5.54 -1.83 -1.38
C ALA A 219 -4.11 -1.34 -1.13
N ASN A 220 -3.29 -1.25 -2.17
CA ASN A 220 -1.94 -0.67 -2.18
C ASN A 220 -1.93 0.83 -2.48
N ALA A 221 -3.09 1.51 -2.50
CA ALA A 221 -3.15 2.97 -2.60
C ALA A 221 -2.45 3.62 -1.39
N ASP A 222 -1.57 4.59 -1.66
CA ASP A 222 -0.79 5.29 -0.64
C ASP A 222 -1.68 5.74 0.53
N CYS A 223 -1.23 5.47 1.77
CA CYS A 223 -1.83 6.07 2.97
C CYS A 223 -1.48 7.57 3.05
N ALA A 224 -1.75 8.33 1.99
CA ALA A 224 -1.55 9.77 1.97
C ALA A 224 -2.70 10.42 2.75
N GLY A 225 -2.38 11.09 3.86
CA GLY A 225 -3.35 11.85 4.67
C GLY A 225 -3.84 11.15 5.95
N GLY A 226 -3.20 10.07 6.40
CA GLY A 226 -3.47 9.45 7.71
C GLY A 226 -4.64 8.47 7.75
N SER A 227 -5.36 8.26 6.64
CA SER A 227 -6.35 7.19 6.50
C SER A 227 -5.82 6.09 5.59
N CYS A 228 -5.44 4.96 6.16
CA CYS A 228 -5.10 3.76 5.40
C CYS A 228 -6.38 3.05 4.90
N PRO A 229 -6.26 2.21 3.84
CA PRO A 229 -7.37 1.42 3.32
C PRO A 229 -8.11 0.69 4.44
N SER A 230 -9.44 0.75 4.41
CA SER A 230 -10.27 0.08 5.40
C SER A 230 -10.09 -1.44 5.32
N GLY A 231 -10.31 -2.15 6.44
CA GLY A 231 -10.21 -3.61 6.50
C GLY A 231 -11.12 -4.39 5.53
N ALA A 232 -11.94 -3.71 4.73
CA ALA A 232 -12.66 -4.32 3.61
C ALA A 232 -11.75 -4.58 2.38
N ALA A 233 -10.62 -3.87 2.27
CA ALA A 233 -9.71 -3.94 1.12
C ALA A 233 -8.62 -5.00 1.25
N PHE A 234 -8.40 -5.54 2.45
CA PHE A 234 -7.46 -6.63 2.71
C PHE A 234 -7.92 -7.49 3.90
N VAL A 235 -7.38 -8.71 4.00
CA VAL A 235 -7.49 -9.56 5.19
C VAL A 235 -6.09 -9.98 5.62
N ARG A 236 -5.86 -10.00 6.94
CA ARG A 236 -4.57 -10.37 7.53
C ARG A 236 -4.68 -11.57 8.46
N ALA A 237 -3.66 -12.41 8.46
CA ALA A 237 -3.43 -13.46 9.45
C ALA A 237 -2.03 -13.26 10.05
N THR A 238 -1.88 -13.39 11.36
CA THR A 238 -0.59 -13.20 12.06
C THR A 238 -0.24 -14.45 12.85
N GLY A 239 1.05 -14.80 12.89
CA GLY A 239 1.56 -15.95 13.63
C GLY A 239 2.42 -16.89 12.79
N ASP A 240 3.27 -17.67 13.45
CA ASP A 240 4.18 -18.63 12.81
C ASP A 240 3.44 -19.93 12.42
N VAL A 241 2.59 -19.82 11.41
CA VAL A 241 1.82 -20.92 10.83
C VAL A 241 2.21 -21.11 9.38
N SER A 242 1.86 -22.27 8.82
CA SER A 242 2.07 -22.53 7.40
C SER A 242 1.12 -21.68 6.54
N LEU A 243 1.55 -21.32 5.33
CA LEU A 243 0.76 -20.47 4.43
C LEU A 243 -0.60 -21.10 4.06
N ASP A 244 -0.63 -22.40 3.81
CA ASP A 244 -1.83 -23.20 3.58
C ASP A 244 -2.81 -23.11 4.77
N TYR A 245 -2.31 -23.23 6.00
CA TYR A 245 -3.13 -23.08 7.20
C TYR A 245 -3.69 -21.65 7.33
N ALA A 246 -2.87 -20.63 7.07
CA ALA A 246 -3.30 -19.23 7.12
C ALA A 246 -4.42 -18.95 6.11
N LEU A 247 -4.28 -19.43 4.86
CA LEU A 247 -5.28 -19.27 3.82
C LEU A 247 -6.57 -20.05 4.14
N ALA A 248 -6.47 -21.28 4.63
CA ALA A 248 -7.63 -22.07 5.08
C ALA A 248 -8.33 -21.43 6.29
N HIS A 249 -7.58 -20.75 7.16
CA HIS A 249 -8.16 -19.94 8.23
C HIS A 249 -8.94 -18.75 7.66
N VAL A 250 -8.36 -18.00 6.71
CA VAL A 250 -9.03 -16.88 6.02
C VAL A 250 -10.33 -17.32 5.33
N GLN A 251 -10.36 -18.48 4.68
CA GLN A 251 -11.59 -19.00 4.07
C GLN A 251 -12.73 -19.20 5.09
N ARG A 252 -12.39 -19.61 6.32
CA ARG A 252 -13.36 -19.86 7.38
C ARG A 252 -13.81 -18.58 8.10
N THR A 253 -12.89 -17.64 8.33
CA THR A 253 -13.16 -16.44 9.14
C THR A 253 -13.56 -15.23 8.32
N ALA A 254 -13.19 -15.19 7.03
CA ALA A 254 -13.51 -14.11 6.11
C ALA A 254 -14.03 -14.67 4.76
N PRO A 255 -15.29 -15.16 4.71
CA PRO A 255 -15.84 -15.81 3.50
C PRO A 255 -15.78 -14.96 2.23
N ALA A 256 -15.81 -13.62 2.35
CA ALA A 256 -15.64 -12.69 1.24
C ALA A 256 -14.28 -12.84 0.51
N TRP A 257 -13.28 -13.39 1.18
CA TRP A 257 -11.95 -13.68 0.65
C TRP A 257 -11.77 -15.15 0.25
N GLY A 258 -12.80 -15.97 0.42
CA GLY A 258 -12.79 -17.41 0.16
C GLY A 258 -12.29 -17.80 -1.24
N PRO A 259 -12.82 -17.18 -2.33
CA PRO A 259 -12.37 -17.46 -3.69
C PRO A 259 -10.90 -17.12 -3.91
N ALA A 260 -10.46 -15.98 -3.39
CA ALA A 260 -9.09 -15.50 -3.49
C ALA A 260 -8.11 -16.41 -2.75
N ALA A 261 -8.41 -16.77 -1.49
CA ALA A 261 -7.62 -17.70 -0.72
C ALA A 261 -7.57 -19.10 -1.36
N GLY A 262 -8.69 -19.54 -1.95
CA GLY A 262 -8.79 -20.81 -2.66
C GLY A 262 -7.90 -20.89 -3.90
N MET A 263 -7.69 -19.78 -4.61
CA MET A 263 -6.75 -19.70 -5.73
C MET A 263 -5.32 -20.02 -5.27
N TYR A 264 -4.84 -19.37 -4.20
CA TYR A 264 -3.50 -19.60 -3.67
C TYR A 264 -3.33 -21.00 -3.06
N LEU A 265 -4.37 -21.55 -2.43
CA LEU A 265 -4.35 -22.92 -1.91
C LEU A 265 -4.14 -23.97 -3.01
N ARG A 266 -4.87 -23.87 -4.14
CA ARG A 266 -4.68 -24.80 -5.28
C ARG A 266 -3.25 -24.80 -5.81
N ARG A 267 -2.63 -23.62 -5.84
CA ARG A 267 -1.23 -23.47 -6.25
C ARG A 267 -0.26 -24.15 -5.28
N LEU A 268 -0.47 -24.00 -3.97
CA LEU A 268 0.33 -24.69 -2.95
C LEU A 268 0.18 -26.21 -2.99
N GLU A 269 -0.98 -26.72 -3.39
CA GLU A 269 -1.26 -28.15 -3.56
C GLU A 269 -0.71 -28.73 -4.88
N GLY A 270 -0.15 -27.89 -5.77
CA GLY A 270 0.34 -28.33 -7.09
C GLY A 270 -0.78 -28.71 -8.07
N ARG A 271 -1.97 -28.13 -7.91
CA ARG A 271 -3.17 -28.40 -8.73
C ARG A 271 -3.54 -27.22 -9.65
N GLU A 272 -2.54 -26.64 -10.32
CA GLU A 272 -2.75 -25.64 -11.38
C GLU A 272 -2.83 -26.29 -12.76
#